data_AF-A0A3B1IKA6-F1
#
_entry.id   AF-A0A3B1IKA6-F1
#
_cell.length_a   1.000
_cell.length_b   1.000
_cell.length_c   1.000
_cell.angle_alpha   90.00
_cell.angle_beta   90.00
_cell.angle_gamma   90.00
#
_symmetry.space_group_name_H-M   'P 1'
#
loop_
_entity.id
_entity.type
_entity.pdbx_description
1 polymer ?
#
loop_
_entity_poly.entity_id
_entity_poly.type
_entity_poly.pdbx_seq_one_letter_code
_entity_poly.pdbx_strand_id
1 'polypeptide(L)'
;MYNLVSDYSKTRVQIEMSHKGIGILQFWGSLCFLWFCTADMCSWTGSGLVRDPLSGPVQQVRLRCSAGSVRWLFPCLALRLLLNPNVASSRPAALCIKATRASRGAAVYVERAGELELLMEDGGRPEQVHCISTDGAQGAAVFLQANPQSDYRRRAVGFRYELLQEKSTTSRAACRPCNDSEILQAICSSDFVVRGSIRNVSHHPERQTSVIEVVEAQVYRQCSGVFEREPVVSGHWHGHIRTPLQCHVKAGPGQFLFTGDEHFGEALLSCAPRFRDFIKLYHSASASQNIPCDFSIH
;
A
#
# COMPACT_ATOMS: atom_id res chain seq x y z
N MET A 1 16.15 -5.60 -51.77
CA MET A 1 14.97 -5.24 -52.59
C MET A 1 14.62 -6.43 -53.48
N TYR A 2 13.86 -7.39 -52.95
CA TYR A 2 13.34 -8.52 -53.72
C TYR A 2 11.97 -8.90 -53.16
N ASN A 3 10.94 -8.86 -54.00
CA ASN A 3 9.64 -9.45 -53.72
C ASN A 3 9.56 -10.77 -54.46
N LEU A 4 9.19 -11.84 -53.77
CA LEU A 4 8.59 -13.03 -54.39
C LEU A 4 7.39 -13.42 -53.54
N VAL A 5 6.20 -13.31 -54.14
CA VAL A 5 4.96 -13.83 -53.59
C VAL A 5 4.68 -15.15 -54.29
N SER A 6 4.42 -16.20 -53.51
CA SER A 6 3.66 -17.36 -53.97
C SER A 6 2.80 -17.84 -52.81
N ASP A 7 1.50 -17.65 -52.94
CA ASP A 7 0.51 -18.38 -52.14
C ASP A 7 0.40 -19.82 -52.67
N TYR A 8 -0.02 -20.77 -51.82
CA TYR A 8 -1.08 -21.74 -52.12
C TYR A 8 -1.33 -22.73 -50.96
N SER A 9 -2.62 -22.94 -50.65
CA SER A 9 -3.20 -24.15 -50.03
C SER A 9 -2.72 -24.66 -48.66
N LYS A 10 -3.42 -24.22 -47.61
CA LYS A 10 -4.49 -25.02 -46.94
C LYS A 10 -4.16 -26.48 -46.54
N THR A 11 -3.79 -26.69 -45.28
CA THR A 11 -4.09 -27.94 -44.53
C THR A 11 -4.68 -27.63 -43.16
N ARG A 12 -5.88 -28.13 -42.87
CA ARG A 12 -6.52 -28.10 -41.54
C ARG A 12 -6.52 -29.52 -40.99
N VAL A 13 -6.03 -29.72 -39.77
CA VAL A 13 -6.11 -31.01 -39.07
C VAL A 13 -7.09 -30.88 -37.90
N GLN A 14 -8.13 -31.69 -37.91
CA GLN A 14 -8.96 -31.98 -36.74
C GLN A 14 -8.48 -33.31 -36.14
N ILE A 15 -8.56 -33.45 -34.81
CA ILE A 15 -8.69 -34.74 -34.14
C ILE A 15 -9.89 -34.64 -33.19
N GLU A 16 -10.61 -35.73 -33.06
CA GLU A 16 -12.00 -35.77 -32.58
C GLU A 16 -12.11 -36.21 -31.10
N MET A 17 -13.22 -35.85 -30.44
CA MET A 17 -13.49 -36.23 -29.05
C MET A 17 -14.25 -37.56 -28.96
N SER A 18 -14.05 -38.30 -27.86
CA SER A 18 -14.98 -39.38 -27.46
C SER A 18 -15.11 -39.45 -25.93
N HIS A 19 -16.33 -39.68 -25.44
CA HIS A 19 -16.71 -39.60 -24.03
C HIS A 19 -16.77 -40.98 -23.34
N LYS A 20 -16.46 -41.02 -22.03
CA LYS A 20 -17.17 -41.81 -20.98
C LYS A 20 -16.57 -41.58 -19.57
N GLY A 21 -17.43 -41.63 -18.53
CA GLY A 21 -17.07 -41.46 -17.10
C GLY A 21 -16.88 -39.99 -16.70
N ILE A 22 -17.72 -39.32 -15.90
CA ILE A 22 -18.30 -39.63 -14.56
C ILE A 22 -17.24 -39.69 -13.47
N GLY A 23 -17.19 -38.66 -12.62
CA GLY A 23 -16.24 -38.53 -11.51
C GLY A 23 -16.16 -37.09 -10.95
N ILE A 24 -17.27 -36.56 -10.42
CA ILE A 24 -17.26 -35.20 -9.82
C ILE A 24 -16.62 -35.25 -8.43
N LEU A 25 -15.30 -35.09 -8.39
CA LEU A 25 -14.59 -34.71 -7.17
C LEU A 25 -14.71 -33.20 -6.96
N GLN A 26 -15.38 -32.79 -5.88
CA GLN A 26 -15.42 -31.40 -5.46
C GLN A 26 -14.06 -30.98 -4.90
N PHE A 27 -13.18 -30.48 -5.78
CA PHE A 27 -12.00 -29.74 -5.33
C PHE A 27 -12.45 -28.46 -4.64
N TRP A 28 -12.26 -28.40 -3.32
CA TRP A 28 -12.44 -27.18 -2.54
C TRP A 28 -11.47 -26.11 -3.05
N GLY A 29 -12.01 -24.91 -3.28
CA GLY A 29 -11.26 -23.80 -3.84
C GLY A 29 -10.34 -23.17 -2.82
N SER A 30 -9.12 -23.71 -2.67
CA SER A 30 -8.00 -22.97 -2.09
C SER A 30 -7.63 -21.80 -3.01
N LEU A 31 -8.35 -20.68 -2.89
CA LEU A 31 -7.87 -19.40 -3.36
C LEU A 31 -6.61 -19.07 -2.55
N CYS A 32 -5.45 -19.44 -3.09
CA CYS A 32 -4.18 -18.94 -2.62
C CYS A 32 -4.14 -17.44 -2.92
N PHE A 33 -4.56 -16.63 -1.93
CA PHE A 33 -4.47 -15.17 -1.98
C PHE A 33 -3.00 -14.78 -1.91
N LEU A 34 -2.33 -14.87 -3.06
CA LEU A 34 -0.99 -14.32 -3.31
C LEU A 34 -1.07 -12.79 -3.31
N TRP A 35 -1.24 -12.23 -2.11
CA TRP A 35 -1.20 -10.80 -1.82
C TRP A 35 0.26 -10.34 -1.93
N PHE A 36 0.75 -10.23 -3.15
CA PHE A 36 2.04 -9.64 -3.44
C PHE A 36 2.05 -8.18 -3.03
N CYS A 37 2.83 -7.88 -1.99
CA CYS A 37 3.22 -6.51 -1.63
C CYS A 37 3.92 -5.85 -2.82
N THR A 38 3.23 -4.96 -3.53
CA THR A 38 3.67 -4.39 -4.82
C THR A 38 4.11 -2.92 -4.74
N ALA A 39 4.17 -2.35 -3.53
CA ALA A 39 4.34 -0.91 -3.28
C ALA A 39 5.56 -0.28 -3.98
N ASP A 40 6.68 -0.99 -4.07
CA ASP A 40 7.90 -0.49 -4.72
C ASP A 40 7.77 -0.43 -6.25
N MET A 41 7.04 -1.35 -6.88
CA MET A 41 6.75 -1.30 -8.33
C MET A 41 5.81 -0.16 -8.71
N CYS A 42 5.18 0.48 -7.72
CA CYS A 42 4.15 1.50 -7.86
C CYS A 42 4.64 2.92 -7.53
N SER A 43 5.93 3.07 -7.23
CA SER A 43 6.56 4.32 -6.83
C SER A 43 7.31 4.97 -7.99
N TRP A 44 7.02 6.26 -8.25
CA TRP A 44 7.65 7.03 -9.33
C TRP A 44 8.53 8.16 -8.78
N THR A 45 9.75 8.27 -9.32
CA THR A 45 10.62 9.43 -9.13
C THR A 45 11.06 9.98 -10.49
N GLY A 46 11.02 11.30 -10.65
CA GLY A 46 11.46 11.99 -11.87
C GLY A 46 11.85 13.44 -11.61
N SER A 47 12.34 14.13 -12.65
CA SER A 47 12.86 15.50 -12.56
C SER A 47 12.21 16.41 -13.60
N GLY A 48 11.71 17.59 -13.20
CA GLY A 48 11.16 18.59 -14.11
C GLY A 48 12.19 19.21 -15.06
N LEU A 49 13.49 19.03 -14.78
CA LEU A 49 14.60 19.50 -15.62
C LEU A 49 14.93 18.54 -16.77
N VAL A 50 14.55 17.27 -16.68
CA VAL A 50 14.84 16.26 -17.71
C VAL A 50 13.63 16.14 -18.63
N ARG A 51 13.70 16.77 -19.80
CA ARG A 51 12.61 16.83 -20.78
C ARG A 51 13.09 16.40 -22.16
N ASP A 52 12.22 15.65 -22.83
CA ASP A 52 12.26 15.51 -24.29
C ASP A 52 11.89 16.87 -24.95
N PRO A 53 12.68 17.40 -25.90
CA PRO A 53 12.37 18.64 -26.60
C PRO A 53 11.06 18.64 -27.39
N LEU A 54 10.55 17.47 -27.78
CA LEU A 54 9.27 17.33 -28.51
C LEU A 54 8.06 17.28 -27.57
N SER A 55 8.27 17.10 -26.26
CA SER A 55 7.22 17.01 -25.27
C SER A 55 6.71 18.38 -24.84
N GLY A 56 5.37 18.53 -24.83
CA GLY A 56 4.68 19.77 -24.45
C GLY A 56 4.90 20.22 -22.99
N PRO A 57 4.17 21.26 -22.54
CA PRO A 57 4.35 21.84 -21.20
C PRO A 57 3.88 20.93 -20.05
N VAL A 58 3.12 19.87 -20.36
CA VAL A 58 2.65 18.87 -19.39
C VAL A 58 3.37 17.55 -19.66
N GLN A 59 4.20 17.09 -18.73
CA GLN A 59 4.68 15.70 -18.73
C GLN A 59 3.53 14.78 -18.28
N GLN A 60 3.34 13.63 -18.93
CA GLN A 60 2.33 12.65 -18.49
C GLN A 60 2.98 11.33 -18.04
N VAL A 61 2.58 10.83 -16.88
CA VAL A 61 3.01 9.55 -16.31
C VAL A 61 1.77 8.71 -15.98
N ARG A 62 1.84 7.40 -16.17
CA ARG A 62 0.73 6.47 -15.88
C ARG A 62 1.22 5.37 -14.95
N LEU A 63 0.58 5.24 -13.79
CA LEU A 63 0.86 4.20 -12.79
C LEU A 63 -0.32 3.22 -12.75
N ARG A 64 -0.01 1.92 -12.82
CA ARG A 64 -1.01 0.83 -12.86
C ARG A 64 -1.18 0.17 -11.49
N CYS A 65 -1.37 0.98 -10.45
CA CYS A 65 -1.44 0.51 -9.07
C CYS A 65 -2.57 1.17 -8.29
N SER A 66 -3.05 0.47 -7.26
CA SER A 66 -3.98 1.02 -6.26
C SER A 66 -3.29 1.93 -5.25
N ALA A 67 -2.04 1.66 -4.88
CA ALA A 67 -1.28 2.46 -3.93
C ALA A 67 0.17 2.67 -4.39
N GLY A 68 0.83 3.73 -3.94
CA GLY A 68 2.23 4.00 -4.27
C GLY A 68 2.74 5.35 -3.80
N SER A 69 3.91 5.76 -4.30
CA SER A 69 4.51 7.07 -4.01
C SER A 69 4.91 7.84 -5.26
N VAL A 70 4.98 9.16 -5.14
CA VAL A 70 5.34 10.10 -6.21
C VAL A 70 6.37 11.08 -5.66
N ARG A 71 7.50 11.24 -6.35
CA ARG A 71 8.55 12.19 -6.01
C ARG A 71 9.04 12.96 -7.24
N TRP A 72 8.57 14.19 -7.39
CA TRP A 72 8.96 15.08 -8.49
C TRP A 72 10.04 16.07 -8.04
N LEU A 73 11.28 15.82 -8.44
CA LEU A 73 12.42 16.69 -8.16
C LEU A 73 12.42 17.90 -9.09
N PHE A 74 12.82 19.06 -8.60
CA PHE A 74 12.94 20.30 -9.40
C PHE A 74 11.69 20.56 -10.28
N PRO A 75 10.48 20.65 -9.69
CA PRO A 75 9.23 20.86 -10.42
C PRO A 75 9.30 22.07 -11.36
N CYS A 76 8.96 21.84 -12.63
CA CYS A 76 8.94 22.83 -13.71
C CYS A 76 7.73 22.57 -14.62
N LEU A 77 7.03 23.63 -15.03
CA LEU A 77 5.77 23.56 -15.79
C LEU A 77 4.73 22.67 -15.08
N ALA A 78 4.29 21.55 -15.66
CA ALA A 78 3.32 20.66 -15.03
C ALA A 78 3.56 19.16 -15.29
N LEU A 79 3.01 18.34 -14.39
CA LEU A 79 3.05 16.87 -14.43
C LEU A 79 1.63 16.31 -14.20
N ARG A 80 1.11 15.57 -15.18
CA ARG A 80 -0.18 14.84 -15.09
C ARG A 80 0.07 13.37 -14.81
N LEU A 81 -0.52 12.87 -13.73
CA LEU A 81 -0.45 11.47 -13.31
C LEU A 81 -1.79 10.80 -13.60
N LEU A 82 -1.75 9.63 -14.23
CA LEU A 82 -2.91 8.75 -14.41
C LEU A 82 -2.75 7.54 -13.50
N LEU A 83 -3.58 7.47 -12.44
CA LEU A 83 -3.55 6.46 -11.38
C LEU A 83 -4.69 5.47 -11.60
N ASN A 84 -4.38 4.29 -12.14
CA ASN A 84 -5.37 3.25 -12.42
C ASN A 84 -5.00 1.97 -11.67
N PRO A 85 -5.93 1.26 -11.01
CA PRO A 85 -5.65 -0.06 -10.45
C PRO A 85 -5.34 -1.07 -11.58
N ASN A 86 -4.49 -2.07 -11.30
CA ASN A 86 -4.12 -3.09 -12.29
C ASN A 86 -5.28 -4.06 -12.63
N VAL A 87 -6.35 -4.06 -11.83
CA VAL A 87 -7.52 -4.95 -11.96
C VAL A 87 -8.59 -4.24 -12.78
N ALA A 88 -8.87 -4.72 -13.99
CA ALA A 88 -9.75 -4.05 -14.96
C ALA A 88 -11.22 -3.84 -14.52
N SER A 89 -11.68 -4.57 -13.51
CA SER A 89 -13.01 -4.41 -12.89
C SER A 89 -13.02 -3.49 -11.67
N SER A 90 -11.85 -3.07 -11.16
CA SER A 90 -11.74 -2.29 -9.94
C SER A 90 -12.13 -0.83 -10.17
N ARG A 91 -13.29 -0.44 -9.64
CA ARG A 91 -13.71 0.96 -9.50
C ARG A 91 -13.40 1.40 -8.07
N PRO A 92 -12.39 2.26 -7.82
CA PRO A 92 -12.24 2.86 -6.50
C PRO A 92 -13.44 3.73 -6.14
N ALA A 93 -13.72 3.82 -4.85
CA ALA A 93 -14.66 4.76 -4.26
C ALA A 93 -14.02 6.14 -4.07
N ALA A 94 -12.74 6.18 -3.68
CA ALA A 94 -12.00 7.41 -3.46
C ALA A 94 -10.51 7.30 -3.81
N LEU A 95 -9.94 8.42 -4.25
CA LEU A 95 -8.50 8.67 -4.24
C LEU A 95 -8.16 9.44 -2.96
N CYS A 96 -7.23 8.92 -2.16
CA CYS A 96 -6.64 9.60 -1.03
C CYS A 96 -5.16 9.89 -1.28
N ILE A 97 -4.69 11.08 -0.90
CA ILE A 97 -3.29 11.51 -1.03
C ILE A 97 -2.79 12.07 0.31
N LYS A 98 -1.53 11.74 0.66
CA LYS A 98 -0.82 12.27 1.83
C LYS A 98 0.50 12.93 1.43
N ALA A 99 0.62 14.23 1.67
CA ALA A 99 1.87 14.97 1.41
C ALA A 99 2.98 14.59 2.40
N THR A 100 4.20 14.41 1.88
CA THR A 100 5.41 14.24 2.70
C THR A 100 5.86 15.59 3.28
N ARG A 101 6.54 15.56 4.44
CA ARG A 101 7.05 16.77 5.13
C ARG A 101 7.99 17.66 4.30
N ALA A 102 8.58 17.12 3.23
CA ALA A 102 9.50 17.85 2.36
C ALA A 102 8.84 18.39 1.07
N SER A 103 7.54 18.14 0.85
CA SER A 103 6.83 18.47 -0.38
C SER A 103 6.65 19.98 -0.55
N ARG A 104 7.24 20.55 -1.62
CA ARG A 104 7.15 21.98 -1.98
C ARG A 104 7.57 22.27 -3.42
N GLY A 105 7.13 23.42 -3.93
CA GLY A 105 7.42 23.95 -5.25
C GLY A 105 6.33 23.68 -6.29
N ALA A 106 5.17 23.15 -5.89
CA ALA A 106 4.01 22.94 -6.75
C ALA A 106 2.71 22.86 -5.94
N ALA A 107 1.59 23.26 -6.55
CA ALA A 107 0.24 22.90 -6.10
C ALA A 107 -0.21 21.58 -6.75
N VAL A 108 -1.11 20.86 -6.09
CA VAL A 108 -1.64 19.56 -6.52
C VAL A 108 -3.16 19.63 -6.66
N TYR A 109 -3.66 19.20 -7.81
CA TYR A 109 -5.07 19.20 -8.20
C TYR A 109 -5.51 17.78 -8.56
N VAL A 110 -6.81 17.50 -8.43
CA VAL A 110 -7.45 16.29 -8.98
C VAL A 110 -8.32 16.68 -10.17
N GLU A 111 -8.28 15.88 -11.22
CA GLU A 111 -9.05 16.10 -12.44
C GLU A 111 -10.39 15.34 -12.36
N ARG A 112 -11.50 16.06 -12.22
CA ARG A 112 -12.88 15.52 -12.20
C ARG A 112 -13.67 16.11 -13.37
N ALA A 113 -14.34 15.27 -14.15
CA ALA A 113 -15.26 15.68 -15.23
C ALA A 113 -14.67 16.65 -16.31
N GLY A 114 -13.35 16.84 -16.34
CA GLY A 114 -12.65 17.80 -17.21
C GLY A 114 -12.16 19.07 -16.50
N GLU A 115 -12.53 19.28 -15.24
CA GLU A 115 -12.09 20.41 -14.39
C GLU A 115 -10.99 19.99 -13.40
N LEU A 116 -10.25 20.97 -12.86
CA LEU A 116 -9.15 20.76 -11.91
C LEU A 116 -9.51 21.29 -10.51
N GLU A 117 -9.85 20.37 -9.61
CA GLU A 117 -10.12 20.67 -8.20
C GLU A 117 -8.81 20.79 -7.42
N LEU A 118 -8.57 21.91 -6.73
CA LEU A 118 -7.37 22.11 -5.89
C LEU A 118 -7.43 21.20 -4.66
N LEU A 119 -6.41 20.35 -4.48
CA LEU A 119 -6.31 19.41 -3.37
C LEU A 119 -5.31 19.86 -2.29
N MET A 120 -4.14 20.35 -2.72
CA MET A 120 -3.07 20.82 -1.82
C MET A 120 -2.33 22.02 -2.43
N GLU A 121 -2.20 23.08 -1.65
CA GLU A 121 -1.38 24.26 -1.99
C GLU A 121 0.12 24.01 -1.76
N ASP A 122 0.97 24.82 -2.40
CA ASP A 122 2.42 24.82 -2.16
C ASP A 122 2.71 25.33 -0.73
N GLY A 123 3.29 24.47 0.12
CA GLY A 123 3.43 24.74 1.55
C GLY A 123 2.20 24.39 2.41
N GLY A 124 1.20 23.70 1.85
CA GLY A 124 0.06 23.16 2.59
C GLY A 124 0.45 22.18 3.70
N ARG A 125 -0.49 21.87 4.60
CA ARG A 125 -0.26 21.10 5.84
C ARG A 125 0.33 19.71 5.54
N PRO A 126 1.61 19.43 5.89
CA PRO A 126 2.21 18.13 5.64
C PRO A 126 1.58 17.06 6.54
N GLU A 127 1.62 15.80 6.09
CA GLU A 127 1.03 14.64 6.76
C GLU A 127 -0.51 14.65 6.91
N GLN A 128 -1.21 15.68 6.45
CA GLN A 128 -2.66 15.62 6.28
C GLN A 128 -2.98 14.67 5.12
N VAL A 129 -3.97 13.79 5.33
CA VAL A 129 -4.55 12.95 4.26
C VAL A 129 -5.76 13.69 3.72
N HIS A 130 -5.81 13.85 2.39
CA HIS A 130 -6.96 14.41 1.69
C HIS A 130 -7.57 13.32 0.81
N CYS A 131 -8.87 13.07 0.96
CA CYS A 131 -9.60 12.04 0.22
C CYS A 131 -10.70 12.67 -0.64
N ILE A 132 -10.80 12.20 -1.88
CA ILE A 132 -11.74 12.66 -2.90
C ILE A 132 -12.47 11.46 -3.51
N SER A 133 -13.80 11.53 -3.65
CA SER A 133 -14.59 10.53 -4.38
C SER A 133 -14.14 10.43 -5.84
N THR A 134 -14.03 9.19 -6.35
CA THR A 134 -13.73 8.89 -7.77
C THR A 134 -14.99 8.62 -8.61
N ASP A 135 -16.19 8.81 -8.04
CA ASP A 135 -17.49 8.81 -8.74
C ASP A 135 -17.73 7.58 -9.64
N GLY A 136 -17.22 6.41 -9.24
CA GLY A 136 -17.34 5.15 -9.98
C GLY A 136 -16.45 5.04 -11.24
N ALA A 137 -15.51 5.96 -11.43
CA ALA A 137 -14.49 5.89 -12.48
C ALA A 137 -13.53 4.70 -12.27
N GLN A 138 -12.81 4.31 -13.33
CA GLN A 138 -11.84 3.20 -13.32
C GLN A 138 -10.46 3.60 -12.75
N GLY A 139 -10.33 4.76 -12.13
CA GLY A 139 -9.06 5.35 -11.70
C GLY A 139 -9.22 6.84 -11.45
N ALA A 140 -8.10 7.55 -11.25
CA ALA A 140 -8.08 8.98 -11.00
C ALA A 140 -6.92 9.67 -11.75
N ALA A 141 -7.09 10.95 -12.07
CA ALA A 141 -6.05 11.78 -12.65
C ALA A 141 -5.67 12.91 -11.69
N VAL A 142 -4.36 13.15 -11.53
CA VAL A 142 -3.78 14.12 -10.59
C VAL A 142 -2.84 15.03 -11.35
N PHE A 143 -3.00 16.34 -11.20
CA PHE A 143 -2.22 17.35 -11.90
C PHE A 143 -1.37 18.15 -10.91
N LEU A 144 -0.05 18.19 -11.14
CA LEU A 144 0.89 18.96 -10.35
C LEU A 144 1.33 20.18 -11.17
N GLN A 145 1.09 21.38 -10.67
CA GLN A 145 1.51 22.63 -11.32
C GLN A 145 2.66 23.26 -10.54
N ALA A 146 3.83 23.39 -11.17
CA ALA A 146 5.01 23.99 -10.56
C ALA A 146 4.80 25.48 -10.27
N ASN A 147 5.19 25.92 -9.07
CA ASN A 147 5.12 27.31 -8.66
C ASN A 147 6.23 28.13 -9.38
N PRO A 148 5.91 29.21 -10.11
CA PRO A 148 6.92 30.00 -10.81
C PRO A 148 7.85 30.81 -9.88
N GLN A 149 7.42 31.22 -8.68
CA GLN A 149 8.11 32.26 -7.90
C GLN A 149 8.98 31.80 -6.71
N SER A 150 9.00 30.51 -6.36
CA SER A 150 9.84 30.01 -5.24
C SER A 150 11.33 29.92 -5.60
N ASP A 151 12.24 29.77 -4.61
CA ASP A 151 13.65 29.43 -4.92
C ASP A 151 13.71 28.05 -5.61
N TYR A 152 14.51 27.91 -6.67
CA TYR A 152 14.73 26.66 -7.39
C TYR A 152 15.57 25.66 -6.59
N ARG A 153 16.36 26.13 -5.62
CA ARG A 153 17.27 25.30 -4.82
C ARG A 153 16.49 24.45 -3.82
N ARG A 154 16.58 23.12 -3.98
CA ARG A 154 15.94 22.10 -3.13
C ARG A 154 14.40 22.09 -3.18
N ARG A 155 13.78 22.38 -4.34
CA ARG A 155 12.36 22.04 -4.60
C ARG A 155 12.19 20.54 -4.86
N ALA A 156 11.19 19.93 -4.23
CA ALA A 156 10.76 18.58 -4.52
C ALA A 156 9.31 18.41 -4.06
N VAL A 157 8.43 17.93 -4.94
CA VAL A 157 7.06 17.54 -4.57
C VAL A 157 7.09 16.07 -4.20
N GLY A 158 6.42 15.68 -3.11
CA GLY A 158 6.46 14.30 -2.62
C GLY A 158 5.19 13.91 -1.90
N PHE A 159 4.49 12.87 -2.36
CA PHE A 159 3.32 12.31 -1.70
C PHE A 159 3.20 10.80 -1.87
N ARG A 160 2.40 10.17 -1.00
CA ARG A 160 1.87 8.81 -1.19
C ARG A 160 0.39 8.88 -1.56
N TYR A 161 -0.09 7.94 -2.37
CA TYR A 161 -1.47 7.87 -2.85
C TYR A 161 -2.08 6.48 -2.63
N GLU A 162 -3.38 6.44 -2.41
CA GLU A 162 -4.18 5.21 -2.24
C GLU A 162 -5.55 5.37 -2.93
N LEU A 163 -5.94 4.36 -3.72
CA LEU A 163 -7.23 4.22 -4.37
C LEU A 163 -8.07 3.24 -3.53
N LEU A 164 -8.87 3.79 -2.63
CA LEU A 164 -9.72 3.05 -1.70
C LEU A 164 -10.92 2.43 -2.44
N GLN A 165 -11.32 1.21 -2.06
CA GLN A 165 -12.57 0.59 -2.51
C GLN A 165 -13.70 0.91 -1.51
N GLU A 166 -14.96 0.75 -1.92
CA GLU A 166 -16.12 0.99 -1.04
C GLU A 166 -16.08 0.19 0.29
N LYS A 167 -15.38 -0.95 0.28
CA LYS A 167 -15.23 -1.82 1.45
C LYS A 167 -14.11 -1.40 2.41
N SER A 168 -13.24 -0.46 2.06
CA SER A 168 -12.09 -0.05 2.90
C SER A 168 -12.38 1.15 3.81
N THR A 169 -13.64 1.45 4.12
CA THR A 169 -13.98 2.05 5.41
C THR A 169 -14.01 0.96 6.48
N THR A 170 -12.83 0.47 6.89
CA THR A 170 -12.60 -0.29 8.14
C THR A 170 -12.81 0.65 9.33
N SER A 171 -14.05 1.14 9.46
CA SER A 171 -14.43 2.16 10.41
C SER A 171 -14.36 1.59 11.83
N ARG A 172 -13.30 1.98 12.52
CA ARG A 172 -12.94 1.55 13.88
C ARG A 172 -12.48 0.08 13.91
N ALA A 173 -11.15 -0.09 13.88
CA ALA A 173 -10.54 -1.00 14.84
C ALA A 173 -11.07 -0.60 16.23
N ALA A 174 -12.06 -1.34 16.74
CA ALA A 174 -12.57 -1.14 18.08
C ALA A 174 -11.43 -1.47 19.05
N CYS A 175 -11.21 -0.63 20.06
CA CYS A 175 -10.09 -0.76 21.01
C CYS A 175 -10.23 -1.95 21.99
N ARG A 176 -10.97 -2.99 21.60
CA ARG A 176 -11.01 -4.30 22.26
C ARG A 176 -9.78 -5.11 21.84
N PRO A 177 -9.33 -6.08 22.66
CA PRO A 177 -8.44 -7.13 22.18
C PRO A 177 -9.03 -7.87 20.98
N CYS A 178 -8.17 -8.32 20.07
CA CYS A 178 -8.53 -9.33 19.07
C CYS A 178 -8.86 -10.65 19.77
N ASN A 179 -9.83 -11.39 19.23
CA ASN A 179 -10.11 -12.76 19.64
C ASN A 179 -9.19 -13.77 18.92
N ASP A 180 -9.28 -15.04 19.29
CA ASP A 180 -8.41 -16.09 18.80
C ASP A 180 -8.45 -16.27 17.27
N SER A 181 -9.63 -16.21 16.64
CA SER A 181 -9.74 -16.34 15.18
C SER A 181 -9.28 -15.09 14.44
N GLU A 182 -9.45 -13.89 15.00
CA GLU A 182 -8.89 -12.65 14.48
C GLU A 182 -7.35 -12.65 14.53
N ILE A 183 -6.76 -13.16 15.63
CA ILE A 183 -5.30 -13.32 15.76
C ILE A 183 -4.75 -14.32 14.72
N LEU A 184 -5.41 -15.47 14.56
CA LEU A 184 -5.03 -16.49 13.58
C LEU A 184 -5.24 -16.00 12.13
N GLN A 185 -6.25 -15.19 11.85
CA GLN A 185 -6.48 -14.63 10.51
C GLN A 185 -5.47 -13.51 10.18
N ALA A 186 -5.13 -12.66 11.15
CA ALA A 186 -4.28 -11.49 10.90
C ALA A 186 -2.87 -11.85 10.43
N ILE A 187 -2.27 -12.95 10.90
CA ILE A 187 -0.97 -13.43 10.38
C ILE A 187 -1.00 -13.76 8.88
N CYS A 188 -2.18 -14.08 8.32
CA CYS A 188 -2.37 -14.40 6.91
C CYS A 188 -2.69 -13.17 6.05
N SER A 189 -3.41 -12.20 6.60
CA SER A 189 -4.01 -11.09 5.83
C SER A 189 -3.57 -9.67 6.20
N SER A 190 -2.71 -9.48 7.21
CA SER A 190 -2.11 -8.17 7.49
C SER A 190 -0.94 -7.86 6.54
N ASP A 191 -0.77 -6.60 6.16
CA ASP A 191 0.36 -6.13 5.34
C ASP A 191 1.70 -6.35 6.07
N PHE A 192 1.73 -6.15 7.40
CA PHE A 192 2.88 -6.46 8.25
C PHE A 192 2.55 -7.47 9.37
N VAL A 193 3.53 -8.31 9.69
CA VAL A 193 3.52 -9.28 10.79
C VAL A 193 4.91 -9.30 11.42
N VAL A 194 5.00 -8.80 12.65
CA VAL A 194 6.29 -8.49 13.31
C VAL A 194 6.27 -8.89 14.78
N ARG A 195 7.26 -9.65 15.22
CA ARG A 195 7.53 -9.89 16.65
C ARG A 195 8.48 -8.83 17.16
N GLY A 196 8.25 -8.27 18.35
CA GLY A 196 9.18 -7.28 18.93
C GLY A 196 8.83 -6.85 20.36
N SER A 197 9.69 -5.99 20.90
CA SER A 197 9.58 -5.40 22.24
C SER A 197 9.15 -3.93 22.14
N ILE A 198 8.29 -3.45 23.04
CA ILE A 198 7.90 -2.02 23.08
C ILE A 198 8.98 -1.24 23.83
N ARG A 199 9.69 -0.33 23.16
CA ARG A 199 10.63 0.61 23.81
C ARG A 199 9.90 1.78 24.46
N ASN A 200 8.91 2.34 23.77
CA ASN A 200 8.18 3.52 24.22
C ASN A 200 6.77 3.59 23.61
N VAL A 201 5.89 4.39 24.22
CA VAL A 201 4.60 4.80 23.64
C VAL A 201 4.47 6.31 23.81
N SER A 202 4.25 7.03 22.71
CA SER A 202 3.98 8.47 22.72
C SER A 202 2.54 8.76 22.30
N HIS A 203 1.91 9.77 22.91
CA HIS A 203 0.54 10.17 22.64
C HIS A 203 0.51 11.55 21.98
N HIS A 204 -0.30 11.71 20.92
CA HIS A 204 -0.37 12.91 20.10
C HIS A 204 -1.83 13.40 20.01
N PRO A 205 -2.33 14.18 21.01
CA PRO A 205 -3.71 14.66 21.04
C PRO A 205 -4.15 15.43 19.78
N GLU A 206 -3.27 16.29 19.26
CA GLU A 206 -3.45 17.03 18.00
C GLU A 206 -3.75 16.15 16.78
N ARG A 207 -3.38 14.86 16.85
CA ARG A 207 -3.47 13.88 15.77
C ARG A 207 -4.39 12.70 16.13
N GLN A 208 -5.05 12.74 17.29
CA GLN A 208 -5.88 11.66 17.86
C GLN A 208 -5.25 10.26 17.74
N THR A 209 -3.91 10.18 17.87
CA THR A 209 -3.14 8.95 17.69
C THR A 209 -2.13 8.73 18.80
N SER A 210 -1.81 7.47 19.06
CA SER A 210 -0.65 7.03 19.83
C SER A 210 0.34 6.34 18.88
N VAL A 211 1.63 6.49 19.13
CA VAL A 211 2.71 5.81 18.40
C VAL A 211 3.45 4.88 19.35
N ILE A 212 3.46 3.59 19.01
CA ILE A 212 4.20 2.54 19.68
C ILE A 212 5.55 2.41 18.98
N GLU A 213 6.64 2.60 19.72
CA GLU A 213 8.00 2.41 19.23
C GLU A 213 8.44 0.96 19.52
N VAL A 214 8.72 0.21 18.45
CA VAL A 214 9.02 -1.23 18.52
C VAL A 214 10.49 -1.46 18.14
N VAL A 215 11.18 -2.26 18.97
CA VAL A 215 12.60 -2.60 18.86
C VAL A 215 12.81 -4.11 19.00
N GLU A 216 14.07 -4.56 18.83
CA GLU A 216 14.46 -5.99 18.84
C GLU A 216 13.64 -6.81 17.82
N ALA A 217 13.17 -6.16 16.75
CA ALA A 217 12.07 -6.70 15.98
C ALA A 217 12.53 -7.74 14.96
N GLN A 218 11.70 -8.77 14.81
CA GLN A 218 11.78 -9.83 13.82
C GLN A 218 10.57 -9.70 12.90
N VAL A 219 10.83 -9.31 11.65
CA VAL A 219 9.81 -9.12 10.62
C VAL A 219 9.58 -10.44 9.89
N TYR A 220 8.38 -11.00 10.00
CA TYR A 220 7.94 -12.16 9.22
C TYR A 220 7.31 -11.73 7.89
N ARG A 221 6.65 -10.55 7.88
CA ARG A 221 6.06 -9.92 6.69
C ARG A 221 6.04 -8.39 6.86
N GLN A 222 6.27 -7.65 5.78
CA GLN A 222 5.92 -6.23 5.61
C GLN A 222 5.79 -5.92 4.12
N CYS A 223 5.04 -4.87 3.75
CA CYS A 223 4.73 -4.55 2.35
C CYS A 223 5.47 -3.35 1.74
N SER A 224 5.74 -2.28 2.49
CA SER A 224 6.41 -1.06 1.98
C SER A 224 7.54 -0.54 2.86
N GLY A 225 8.12 -1.42 3.69
CA GLY A 225 9.32 -1.13 4.49
C GLY A 225 9.09 -0.29 5.74
N VAL A 226 7.91 -0.39 6.36
CA VAL A 226 7.55 0.38 7.58
C VAL A 226 8.34 -0.02 8.84
N PHE A 227 9.06 -1.14 8.78
CA PHE A 227 10.15 -1.48 9.68
C PHE A 227 11.48 -1.39 8.92
N GLU A 228 12.42 -0.65 9.49
CA GLU A 228 13.78 -0.46 8.96
C GLU A 228 14.77 -1.34 9.74
N ARG A 229 15.89 -1.71 9.11
CA ARG A 229 16.93 -2.55 9.72
C ARG A 229 18.16 -1.72 10.00
N GLU A 230 18.59 -1.68 11.27
CA GLU A 230 19.76 -0.88 11.64
C GLU A 230 21.05 -1.47 11.03
N PRO A 231 21.82 -0.70 10.22
CA PRO A 231 22.85 -1.28 9.35
C PRO A 231 24.16 -1.70 10.03
N VAL A 232 24.34 -1.46 11.34
CA VAL A 232 25.67 -1.58 11.99
C VAL A 232 25.69 -2.38 13.31
N VAL A 233 24.70 -2.26 14.20
CA VAL A 233 24.89 -2.66 15.62
C VAL A 233 24.28 -4.02 15.98
N SER A 234 23.08 -4.33 15.49
CA SER A 234 22.34 -5.53 15.93
C SER A 234 21.73 -6.38 14.81
N GLY A 235 21.49 -5.78 13.63
CA GLY A 235 20.78 -6.45 12.53
C GLY A 235 19.31 -6.78 12.83
N HIS A 236 18.77 -6.36 13.97
CA HIS A 236 17.33 -6.36 14.26
C HIS A 236 16.63 -5.23 13.51
N TRP A 237 15.30 -5.34 13.41
CA TRP A 237 14.46 -4.31 12.84
C TRP A 237 13.95 -3.35 13.95
N HIS A 238 13.59 -2.14 13.54
CA HIS A 238 12.91 -1.14 14.38
C HIS A 238 11.80 -0.45 13.58
N GLY A 239 10.73 -0.01 14.26
CA GLY A 239 9.59 0.60 13.58
C GLY A 239 8.62 1.33 14.50
N HIS A 240 7.66 2.02 13.89
CA HIS A 240 6.69 2.87 14.57
C HIS A 240 5.26 2.52 14.15
N ILE A 241 4.51 1.88 15.04
CA ILE A 241 3.11 1.50 14.78
C ILE A 241 2.17 2.55 15.37
N ARG A 242 1.21 3.02 14.58
CA ARG A 242 0.17 3.97 15.01
C ARG A 242 -1.09 3.23 15.45
N THR A 243 -1.79 3.79 16.43
CA THR A 243 -3.10 3.31 16.87
C THR A 243 -3.94 4.50 17.38
N PRO A 244 -5.28 4.46 17.34
CA PRO A 244 -6.10 5.58 17.80
C PRO A 244 -5.87 5.93 19.28
N LEU A 245 -5.92 7.21 19.63
CA LEU A 245 -5.61 7.68 21.00
C LEU A 245 -6.57 7.13 22.05
N GLN A 246 -7.85 6.97 21.70
CA GLN A 246 -8.88 6.37 22.55
C GLN A 246 -8.68 4.88 22.84
N CYS A 247 -7.69 4.22 22.22
CA CYS A 247 -7.28 2.87 22.61
C CYS A 247 -6.35 2.85 23.84
N HIS A 248 -5.88 4.02 24.31
CA HIS A 248 -5.14 4.19 25.57
C HIS A 248 -4.00 3.19 25.81
N VAL A 249 -3.32 2.79 24.72
CA VAL A 249 -2.21 1.83 24.73
C VAL A 249 -1.07 2.30 25.63
N LYS A 250 -0.36 1.34 26.24
CA LYS A 250 0.74 1.61 27.17
C LYS A 250 1.90 0.66 26.85
N ALA A 251 3.12 1.07 27.17
CA ALA A 251 4.26 0.17 27.14
C ALA A 251 4.03 -0.97 28.14
N GLY A 252 4.38 -2.20 27.74
CA GLY A 252 4.24 -3.41 28.56
C GLY A 252 5.46 -4.32 28.39
N PRO A 253 5.89 -5.03 29.44
CA PRO A 253 7.10 -5.84 29.39
C PRO A 253 6.92 -7.14 28.59
N GLY A 254 7.97 -7.55 27.89
CA GLY A 254 8.03 -8.77 27.07
C GLY A 254 7.71 -8.55 25.59
N GLN A 255 7.82 -9.63 24.81
CA GLN A 255 7.59 -9.58 23.36
C GLN A 255 6.12 -9.77 22.98
N PHE A 256 5.69 -9.06 21.95
CA PHE A 256 4.37 -9.10 21.33
C PHE A 256 4.49 -9.51 19.87
N LEU A 257 3.42 -10.10 19.32
CA LEU A 257 3.23 -10.18 17.88
C LEU A 257 2.35 -9.01 17.47
N PHE A 258 2.88 -8.11 16.64
CA PHE A 258 2.14 -7.01 16.06
C PHE A 258 1.71 -7.37 14.63
N THR A 259 0.44 -7.15 14.33
CA THR A 259 -0.10 -7.27 12.97
C THR A 259 -0.93 -6.05 12.62
N GLY A 260 -0.99 -5.72 11.34
CA GLY A 260 -1.88 -4.69 10.82
C GLY A 260 -1.55 -4.25 9.41
N ASP A 261 -2.07 -3.08 9.07
CA ASP A 261 -2.26 -2.64 7.70
C ASP A 261 -1.38 -1.41 7.42
N GLU A 262 -0.83 -1.28 6.21
CA GLU A 262 0.14 -0.23 5.86
C GLU A 262 -0.51 0.92 5.08
N HIS A 263 -0.86 2.01 5.77
CA HIS A 263 -1.48 3.18 5.15
C HIS A 263 -0.51 4.37 5.04
N PHE A 264 -0.31 4.85 3.82
CA PHE A 264 0.61 5.93 3.43
C PHE A 264 2.03 5.73 3.96
N GLY A 265 2.50 4.47 4.01
CA GLY A 265 3.81 4.12 4.56
C GLY A 265 3.89 4.24 6.08
N GLU A 266 2.76 4.08 6.76
CA GLU A 266 2.68 4.05 8.21
C GLU A 266 1.95 2.78 8.64
N ALA A 267 2.59 1.97 9.49
CA ALA A 267 1.96 0.81 10.10
C ALA A 267 0.80 1.26 11.01
N LEU A 268 -0.42 0.80 10.75
CA LEU A 268 -1.56 0.91 11.65
C LEU A 268 -1.74 -0.40 12.42
N LEU A 269 -2.00 -0.34 13.73
CA LEU A 269 -2.14 -1.52 14.56
C LEU A 269 -3.54 -2.14 14.43
N SER A 270 -3.58 -3.44 14.10
CA SER A 270 -4.81 -4.24 14.07
C SER A 270 -4.86 -5.25 15.23
N CYS A 271 -3.80 -6.04 15.48
CA CYS A 271 -3.68 -6.90 16.68
C CYS A 271 -2.30 -6.82 17.36
N ALA A 272 -2.27 -7.03 18.68
CA ALA A 272 -1.06 -7.02 19.51
C ALA A 272 -1.04 -8.08 20.65
N PRO A 273 -1.30 -9.38 20.40
CA PRO A 273 -1.17 -10.41 21.43
C PRO A 273 0.29 -10.54 21.94
N ARG A 274 0.45 -10.97 23.19
CA ARG A 274 1.75 -11.40 23.73
C ARG A 274 2.26 -12.60 22.91
N PHE A 275 3.50 -12.55 22.43
CA PHE A 275 4.04 -13.57 21.52
C PHE A 275 3.93 -14.99 22.12
N ARG A 276 4.31 -15.16 23.38
CA ARG A 276 4.22 -16.44 24.13
C ARG A 276 2.80 -17.05 24.18
N ASP A 277 1.77 -16.22 24.05
CA ASP A 277 0.36 -16.64 24.20
C ASP A 277 -0.25 -16.87 22.80
N PHE A 278 0.16 -16.11 21.79
CA PHE A 278 -0.04 -16.44 20.37
C PHE A 278 0.54 -17.82 20.00
N ILE A 279 1.76 -18.15 20.45
CA ILE A 279 2.41 -19.44 20.13
C ILE A 279 1.57 -20.62 20.63
N LYS A 280 0.99 -20.54 21.84
CA LYS A 280 0.09 -21.58 22.38
C LYS A 280 -1.16 -21.74 21.51
N LEU A 281 -1.78 -20.61 21.13
CA LEU A 281 -2.96 -20.58 20.28
C LEU A 281 -2.68 -21.21 18.90
N TYR A 282 -1.59 -20.79 18.23
CA TYR A 282 -1.21 -21.32 16.92
C TYR A 282 -0.90 -22.82 16.97
N HIS A 283 -0.15 -23.29 17.97
CA HIS A 283 0.13 -24.72 18.15
C HIS A 283 -1.14 -25.54 18.41
N SER A 284 -2.06 -25.03 19.24
CA SER A 284 -3.34 -25.69 19.53
C SER A 284 -4.26 -25.76 18.30
N ALA A 285 -4.32 -24.68 17.52
CA ALA A 285 -5.07 -24.62 16.27
C ALA A 285 -4.47 -25.54 15.20
N SER A 286 -3.14 -25.55 15.05
CA SER A 286 -2.40 -26.39 14.10
C SER A 286 -2.56 -27.88 14.41
N ALA A 287 -2.42 -28.29 15.68
CA ALA A 287 -2.70 -29.65 16.13
C ALA A 287 -4.16 -30.09 15.89
N SER A 288 -5.08 -29.13 15.83
CA SER A 288 -6.51 -29.33 15.54
C SER A 288 -6.86 -29.15 14.04
N GLN A 289 -5.85 -29.00 13.17
CA GLN A 289 -5.98 -28.72 11.73
C GLN A 289 -6.85 -27.51 11.37
N ASN A 290 -6.98 -26.54 12.29
CA ASN A 290 -7.85 -25.38 12.18
C ASN A 290 -7.05 -24.07 12.10
N ILE A 291 -6.09 -23.99 11.17
CA ILE A 291 -5.29 -22.79 10.88
C ILE A 291 -5.65 -22.22 9.50
N PRO A 292 -5.82 -20.89 9.36
CA PRO A 292 -6.17 -20.27 8.07
C PRO A 292 -4.97 -20.14 7.10
N CYS A 293 -3.74 -20.18 7.61
CA CYS A 293 -2.50 -20.32 6.84
C CYS A 293 -1.39 -20.93 7.72
N ASP A 294 -0.29 -21.36 7.10
CA ASP A 294 0.93 -21.75 7.81
C ASP A 294 1.82 -20.53 8.11
N PHE A 295 2.60 -20.60 9.18
CA PHE A 295 3.37 -19.49 9.72
C PHE A 295 4.69 -19.95 10.38
N SER A 296 5.81 -19.60 9.75
CA SER A 296 7.16 -19.93 10.22
C SER A 296 7.55 -19.16 11.47
N ILE A 297 7.50 -19.82 12.63
CA ILE A 297 7.74 -19.24 13.96
C ILE A 297 9.23 -18.95 14.27
N HIS A 298 10.15 -19.61 13.56
CA HIS A 298 11.61 -19.63 13.77
C HIS A 298 12.24 -18.24 14.00
#